data_AF-A0A101H4Y0-F1
#
_entry.id   AF-A0A101H4Y0-F1
#
_cell.length_a   1.000
_cell.length_b   1.000
_cell.length_c   1.000
_cell.angle_alpha   90.00
_cell.angle_beta   90.00
_cell.angle_gamma   90.00
#
_symmetry.space_group_name_H-M   'P 1'
#
loop_
_entity.id
_entity.type
_entity.pdbx_description
1 polymer ?
#
loop_
_entity_poly.entity_id
_entity_poly.type
_entity_poly.pdbx_seq_one_letter_code
_entity_poly.pdbx_strand_id
1 'polypeptide(L)'
;KEVTRSYGLDKVGVVGTPCQMQALRKGQLYPIGLRDVADKIALAVGIFCMENFPYQGILQLVEDHGATALENVSKLDIGKGKFWIYTERGATVQLPLKVTHKYEQPGCHVCLDYVANLADISTGSVGTPDGWSTVFVRSGKGDDIWAKAIAAGAFETKPIDSVKPGLELVTKLANDKVTKNQKYLESRATEYGVGKALRNPYI
;
A
#
# COMPACT_ATOMS: atom_id res chain seq x y z
N LYS A 1 -19.93 -3.87 -0.18
CA LYS A 1 -21.41 -3.99 -0.29
C LYS A 1 -21.95 -4.99 0.71
N GLU A 2 -21.42 -6.21 0.76
CA GLU A 2 -21.89 -7.24 1.70
C GLU A 2 -21.92 -6.75 3.16
N VAL A 3 -20.86 -6.06 3.58
CA VAL A 3 -20.75 -5.45 4.92
C VAL A 3 -21.88 -4.45 5.26
N THR A 4 -22.43 -3.73 4.28
CA THR A 4 -23.57 -2.80 4.46
C THR A 4 -24.91 -3.43 4.11
N ARG A 5 -24.94 -4.76 3.89
CA ARG A 5 -26.12 -5.55 3.54
C ARG A 5 -26.31 -6.65 4.57
N SER A 6 -25.80 -7.86 4.31
CA SER A 6 -25.98 -9.03 5.18
C SER A 6 -25.46 -8.81 6.59
N TYR A 7 -24.35 -8.08 6.73
CA TYR A 7 -23.78 -7.76 8.05
C TYR A 7 -24.45 -6.55 8.72
N GLY A 8 -25.28 -5.80 8.00
CA GLY A 8 -26.06 -4.70 8.56
C GLY A 8 -25.24 -3.53 9.15
N LEU A 9 -23.96 -3.37 8.80
CA LEU A 9 -23.11 -2.36 9.43
C LEU A 9 -23.50 -0.94 8.98
N ASP A 10 -23.45 0.01 9.91
CA ASP A 10 -23.72 1.44 9.67
C ASP A 10 -22.46 2.30 9.60
N LYS A 11 -21.37 1.86 10.24
CA LYS A 11 -20.06 2.53 10.25
C LYS A 11 -18.98 1.53 9.88
N VAL A 12 -18.52 1.60 8.65
CA VAL A 12 -17.55 0.67 8.07
C VAL A 12 -16.15 1.28 8.12
N GLY A 13 -15.22 0.56 8.76
CA GLY A 13 -13.79 0.80 8.65
C GLY A 13 -13.21 0.01 7.48
N VAL A 14 -12.26 0.61 6.74
CA VAL A 14 -11.58 -0.04 5.62
C VAL A 14 -10.08 0.14 5.79
N VAL A 15 -9.32 -0.95 5.68
CA VAL A 15 -7.85 -0.93 5.60
C VAL A 15 -7.44 -1.41 4.22
N GLY A 16 -6.50 -0.72 3.57
CA GLY A 16 -6.05 -1.13 2.25
C GLY A 16 -4.90 -0.32 1.67
N THR A 17 -4.38 -0.79 0.54
CA THR A 17 -3.30 -0.14 -0.21
C THR A 17 -3.80 1.11 -0.97
N PRO A 18 -2.91 1.92 -1.59
CA PRO A 18 -3.30 3.18 -2.23
C PRO A 18 -4.39 3.03 -3.30
N CYS A 19 -4.32 1.99 -4.15
CA CYS A 19 -5.34 1.75 -5.17
C CYS A 19 -6.71 1.36 -4.58
N GLN A 20 -6.73 0.70 -3.42
CA GLN A 20 -7.97 0.38 -2.70
C GLN A 20 -8.57 1.65 -2.07
N MET A 21 -7.74 2.57 -1.57
CA MET A 21 -8.20 3.89 -1.10
C MET A 21 -8.78 4.72 -2.25
N GLN A 22 -8.15 4.68 -3.44
CA GLN A 22 -8.70 5.31 -4.65
C GLN A 22 -10.05 4.71 -5.04
N ALA A 23 -10.18 3.38 -5.02
CA ALA A 23 -11.45 2.71 -5.29
C ALA A 23 -12.53 3.12 -4.29
N LEU A 24 -12.16 3.24 -3.01
CA LEU A 24 -13.05 3.69 -1.94
C LEU A 24 -13.58 5.10 -2.20
N ARG A 25 -12.69 6.07 -2.44
CA ARG A 25 -13.08 7.46 -2.70
C ARG A 25 -13.85 7.62 -4.02
N LYS A 26 -13.46 6.90 -5.06
CA LYS A 26 -14.23 6.85 -6.31
C LYS A 26 -15.63 6.31 -6.08
N GLY A 27 -15.78 5.26 -5.27
CA GLY A 27 -17.08 4.70 -4.91
C GLY A 27 -17.93 5.63 -4.05
N GLN A 28 -17.32 6.54 -3.29
CA GLN A 28 -18.04 7.58 -2.55
C GLN A 28 -18.59 8.68 -3.47
N LEU A 29 -17.78 9.15 -4.43
CA LEU A 29 -18.16 10.25 -5.31
C LEU A 29 -18.98 9.81 -6.53
N TYR A 30 -18.73 8.60 -7.02
CA TYR A 30 -19.38 8.02 -8.21
C TYR A 30 -19.92 6.62 -7.88
N PRO A 31 -21.00 6.51 -7.09
CA PRO A 31 -21.48 5.25 -6.51
C PRO A 31 -22.23 4.36 -7.52
N ILE A 32 -21.59 3.98 -8.63
CA ILE A 32 -22.17 3.13 -9.67
C ILE A 32 -22.44 1.74 -9.07
N GLY A 33 -23.72 1.46 -8.85
CA GLY A 33 -24.19 0.25 -8.18
C GLY A 33 -23.86 0.20 -6.68
N LEU A 34 -23.29 1.22 -6.06
CA LEU A 34 -22.79 1.21 -4.68
C LEU A 34 -23.76 1.86 -3.66
N ARG A 35 -25.08 1.66 -3.85
CA ARG A 35 -26.12 2.17 -2.95
C ARG A 35 -25.80 1.86 -1.48
N ASP A 36 -25.94 2.84 -0.60
CA ASP A 36 -25.65 2.78 0.85
C ASP A 36 -24.23 2.30 1.23
N VAL A 37 -23.25 2.35 0.31
CA VAL A 37 -21.85 2.09 0.66
C VAL A 37 -21.13 3.39 0.99
N ALA A 38 -21.34 4.43 0.17
CA ALA A 38 -20.59 5.69 0.23
C ALA A 38 -20.65 6.36 1.62
N ASP A 39 -21.86 6.52 2.13
CA ASP A 39 -22.14 7.27 3.37
C ASP A 39 -21.77 6.47 4.63
N LYS A 40 -21.68 5.15 4.50
CA LYS A 40 -21.37 4.24 5.61
C LYS A 40 -19.88 4.07 5.85
N ILE A 41 -19.01 4.62 4.99
CA ILE A 41 -17.56 4.59 5.19
C ILE A 41 -17.18 5.61 6.28
N ALA A 42 -16.88 5.09 7.46
CA ALA A 42 -16.61 5.87 8.65
C ALA A 42 -15.11 6.16 8.86
N LEU A 43 -14.24 5.23 8.45
CA LEU A 43 -12.78 5.37 8.56
C LEU A 43 -12.07 4.61 7.43
N ALA A 44 -11.10 5.25 6.79
CA ALA A 44 -10.24 4.65 5.78
C ALA A 44 -8.76 4.74 6.21
N VAL A 45 -8.13 3.60 6.47
CA VAL A 45 -6.71 3.51 6.81
C VAL A 45 -5.93 2.96 5.61
N GLY A 46 -5.02 3.77 5.09
CA GLY A 46 -4.17 3.42 3.96
C GLY A 46 -2.83 2.85 4.42
N ILE A 47 -2.37 1.77 3.81
CA ILE A 47 -1.00 1.27 4.00
C ILE A 47 -0.11 1.68 2.83
N PHE A 48 1.15 2.02 3.11
CA PHE A 48 2.12 2.32 2.04
C PHE A 48 2.33 1.09 1.17
N CYS A 49 2.51 1.28 -0.13
CA CYS A 49 2.69 0.18 -1.06
C CYS A 49 3.57 0.62 -2.23
N MET A 50 4.66 -0.10 -2.48
CA MET A 50 5.49 0.11 -3.66
C MET A 50 4.92 -0.68 -4.86
N GLU A 51 4.87 -1.99 -4.72
CA GLU A 51 4.25 -2.93 -5.66
C GLU A 51 3.56 -4.08 -4.91
N ASN A 52 2.86 -4.94 -5.64
CA ASN A 52 2.22 -6.14 -5.10
C ASN A 52 2.44 -7.34 -6.02
N PHE A 53 2.25 -8.55 -5.50
CA PHE A 53 2.58 -9.80 -6.18
C PHE A 53 1.34 -10.71 -6.24
N PRO A 54 1.09 -11.40 -7.37
CA PRO A 54 0.15 -12.52 -7.39
C PRO A 54 0.61 -13.62 -6.42
N TYR A 55 -0.32 -14.42 -5.89
CA TYR A 55 0.00 -15.49 -4.95
C TYR A 55 1.05 -16.48 -5.50
N GLN A 56 0.95 -16.85 -6.77
CA GLN A 56 1.95 -17.69 -7.44
C GLN A 56 3.34 -17.05 -7.48
N GLY A 57 3.42 -15.72 -7.61
CA GLY A 57 4.69 -14.99 -7.53
C GLY A 57 5.30 -15.06 -6.13
N ILE A 58 4.48 -14.96 -5.08
CA ILE A 58 4.94 -15.14 -3.70
C ILE A 58 5.42 -16.57 -3.46
N LEU A 59 4.67 -17.59 -3.92
CA LEU A 59 5.09 -18.99 -3.82
C LEU A 59 6.45 -19.22 -4.47
N GLN A 60 6.65 -18.76 -5.70
CA GLN A 60 7.94 -18.90 -6.40
C GLN A 60 9.07 -18.16 -5.69
N LEU A 61 8.81 -16.96 -5.15
CA LEU A 61 9.81 -16.22 -4.38
C LEU A 61 10.20 -16.93 -3.09
N VAL A 62 9.25 -17.56 -2.40
CA VAL A 62 9.48 -18.20 -1.11
C VAL A 62 10.04 -19.61 -1.26
N GLU A 63 9.42 -20.43 -2.10
CA GLU A 63 9.74 -21.85 -2.26
C GLU A 63 10.93 -22.06 -3.19
N ASP A 64 10.97 -21.41 -4.35
CA ASP A 64 12.05 -21.62 -5.32
C ASP A 64 13.29 -20.78 -4.96
N HIS A 65 13.11 -19.45 -4.83
CA HIS A 65 14.25 -18.56 -4.56
C HIS A 65 14.67 -18.58 -3.10
N GLY A 66 13.68 -18.66 -2.19
CA GLY A 66 13.91 -18.71 -0.76
C GLY A 66 14.19 -20.11 -0.21
N ALA A 67 14.06 -21.16 -1.02
CA ALA A 67 14.24 -22.55 -0.63
C ALA A 67 13.51 -22.92 0.68
N THR A 68 12.34 -22.32 0.91
CA THR A 68 11.58 -22.41 2.16
C THR A 68 10.13 -22.76 1.85
N ALA A 69 9.56 -23.77 2.52
CA ALA A 69 8.13 -24.05 2.36
C ALA A 69 7.29 -22.92 2.96
N LEU A 70 6.27 -22.45 2.24
CA LEU A 70 5.47 -21.29 2.65
C LEU A 70 4.84 -21.46 4.04
N GLU A 71 4.44 -22.69 4.39
CA GLU A 71 3.88 -23.07 5.70
C GLU A 71 4.82 -22.80 6.89
N ASN A 72 6.13 -22.74 6.66
CA ASN A 72 7.12 -22.49 7.70
C ASN A 72 7.45 -20.99 7.86
N VAL A 73 6.84 -20.11 7.06
CA VAL A 73 7.12 -18.67 7.07
C VAL A 73 6.30 -17.98 8.15
N SER A 74 6.98 -17.30 9.06
CA SER A 74 6.37 -16.51 10.13
C SER A 74 6.18 -15.03 9.75
N LYS A 75 7.06 -14.49 8.91
CA LYS A 75 6.99 -13.10 8.44
C LYS A 75 7.63 -12.95 7.06
N LEU A 76 7.05 -12.10 6.23
CA LEU A 76 7.65 -11.55 5.02
C LEU A 76 7.88 -10.04 5.19
N ASP A 77 8.96 -9.52 4.63
CA ASP A 77 9.26 -8.09 4.68
C ASP A 77 9.95 -7.62 3.39
N ILE A 78 9.74 -6.35 3.02
CA ILE A 78 10.45 -5.70 1.93
C ILE A 78 11.06 -4.41 2.47
N GLY A 79 12.38 -4.38 2.52
CA GLY A 79 13.12 -3.25 3.07
C GLY A 79 14.61 -3.38 2.81
N LYS A 80 15.32 -2.24 2.89
CA LYS A 80 16.80 -2.20 2.74
C LYS A 80 17.29 -2.89 1.44
N GLY A 81 16.50 -2.78 0.36
CA GLY A 81 16.84 -3.34 -0.96
C GLY A 81 16.63 -4.86 -1.11
N LYS A 82 15.99 -5.51 -0.13
CA LYS A 82 15.83 -6.97 -0.09
C LYS A 82 14.40 -7.38 0.24
N PHE A 83 14.04 -8.57 -0.24
CA PHE A 83 12.86 -9.33 0.19
C PHE A 83 13.31 -10.32 1.27
N TRP A 84 12.69 -10.26 2.44
CA TRP A 84 13.07 -11.01 3.63
C TRP A 84 12.03 -12.08 3.93
N ILE A 85 12.50 -13.28 4.21
CA ILE A 85 11.68 -14.43 4.61
C ILE A 85 12.16 -14.84 5.99
N TYR A 86 11.29 -14.75 6.99
CA TYR A 86 11.55 -15.21 8.35
C TYR A 86 10.75 -16.48 8.58
N THR A 87 11.40 -17.50 9.17
CA THR A 87 10.74 -18.78 9.47
C THR A 87 10.39 -18.90 10.95
N GLU A 88 9.42 -19.77 11.26
CA GLU A 88 9.04 -20.06 12.64
C GLU A 88 10.20 -20.60 13.48
N ARG A 89 11.14 -21.31 12.84
CA ARG A 89 12.34 -21.87 13.50
C ARG A 89 13.49 -20.86 13.62
N GLY A 90 13.24 -19.59 13.28
CA GLY A 90 14.20 -18.49 13.44
C GLY A 90 15.21 -18.31 12.30
N ALA A 91 15.11 -19.09 11.22
CA ALA A 91 15.96 -18.86 10.04
C ALA A 91 15.49 -17.60 9.29
N THR A 92 16.44 -16.89 8.66
CA THR A 92 16.15 -15.71 7.83
C THR A 92 16.80 -15.87 6.47
N VAL A 93 16.01 -15.77 5.40
CA VAL A 93 16.46 -15.78 4.00
C VAL A 93 16.29 -14.38 3.41
N GLN A 94 17.24 -13.97 2.59
CA GLN A 94 17.28 -12.63 2.00
C GLN A 94 17.47 -12.73 0.49
N LEU A 95 16.53 -12.18 -0.26
CA LEU A 95 16.58 -12.14 -1.72
C LEU A 95 16.79 -10.71 -2.20
N PRO A 96 17.71 -10.45 -3.15
CA PRO A 96 17.84 -9.13 -3.75
C PRO A 96 16.54 -8.73 -4.46
N LEU A 97 16.08 -7.49 -4.28
CA LEU A 97 14.83 -7.02 -4.91
C LEU A 97 14.80 -7.17 -6.43
N LYS A 98 15.97 -7.10 -7.09
CA LYS A 98 16.08 -7.30 -8.54
C LYS A 98 15.49 -8.63 -9.02
N VAL A 99 15.53 -9.67 -8.19
CA VAL A 99 14.94 -10.99 -8.49
C VAL A 99 13.42 -10.94 -8.49
N THR A 100 12.84 -10.05 -7.68
CA THR A 100 11.38 -9.93 -7.49
C THR A 100 10.67 -9.23 -8.64
N HIS A 101 11.37 -8.37 -9.40
CA HIS A 101 10.74 -7.49 -10.39
C HIS A 101 9.89 -8.20 -11.46
N LYS A 102 10.26 -9.42 -11.86
CA LYS A 102 9.51 -10.19 -12.85
C LYS A 102 8.19 -10.78 -12.32
N TYR A 103 8.00 -10.78 -11.00
CA TYR A 103 6.83 -11.33 -10.32
C TYR A 103 5.82 -10.26 -9.91
N GLU A 104 6.16 -8.98 -10.09
CA GLU A 104 5.28 -7.86 -9.77
C GLU A 104 3.99 -7.93 -10.60
N GLN A 105 2.87 -7.54 -10.00
CA GLN A 105 1.61 -7.42 -10.71
C GLN A 105 1.72 -6.27 -11.75
N PRO A 106 1.50 -6.52 -13.06
CA PRO A 106 1.70 -5.50 -14.09
C PRO A 106 0.86 -4.23 -13.91
N GLY A 107 -0.31 -4.33 -13.27
CA GLY A 107 -1.16 -3.19 -12.94
C GLY A 107 -0.51 -2.18 -11.97
N CYS A 108 0.52 -2.60 -11.21
CA CYS A 108 1.25 -1.69 -10.32
C CYS A 108 2.12 -0.68 -11.09
N HIS A 109 2.52 -0.97 -12.33
CA HIS A 109 3.41 -0.11 -13.13
C HIS A 109 2.75 1.18 -13.62
N VAL A 110 1.43 1.33 -13.46
CA VAL A 110 0.69 2.58 -13.72
C VAL A 110 0.23 3.29 -12.45
N CYS A 111 0.60 2.78 -11.27
CA CYS A 111 0.15 3.33 -9.98
C CYS A 111 0.97 4.56 -9.58
N LEU A 112 0.33 5.71 -9.45
CA LEU A 112 0.98 6.99 -9.12
C LEU A 112 0.83 7.39 -7.63
N ASP A 113 0.60 6.43 -6.74
CA ASP A 113 0.38 6.68 -5.31
C ASP A 113 1.18 5.70 -4.45
N TYR A 114 1.98 6.22 -3.53
CA TYR A 114 2.87 5.44 -2.66
C TYR A 114 2.38 5.37 -1.22
N VAL A 115 2.05 6.52 -0.62
CA VAL A 115 1.71 6.66 0.81
C VAL A 115 0.20 6.73 1.06
N ALA A 116 -0.59 6.13 0.16
CA ALA A 116 -2.05 6.07 0.22
C ALA A 116 -2.67 7.46 0.43
N ASN A 117 -2.45 8.35 -0.55
CA ASN A 117 -2.76 9.78 -0.46
C ASN A 117 -4.23 10.09 -0.14
N LEU A 118 -5.15 9.19 -0.47
CA LEU A 118 -6.59 9.37 -0.31
C LEU A 118 -7.20 8.73 0.96
N ALA A 119 -6.37 8.20 1.87
CA ALA A 119 -6.84 7.67 3.15
C ALA A 119 -7.21 8.78 4.15
N ASP A 120 -7.97 8.45 5.20
CA ASP A 120 -8.15 9.34 6.36
C ASP A 120 -6.87 9.38 7.21
N ILE A 121 -6.26 8.21 7.41
CA ILE A 121 -4.96 8.01 8.04
C ILE A 121 -4.14 7.08 7.14
N SER A 122 -2.88 7.40 6.86
CA SER A 122 -1.97 6.51 6.15
C SER A 122 -0.83 6.06 7.06
N THR A 123 -0.39 4.81 6.93
CA THR A 123 0.70 4.24 7.75
C THR A 123 1.63 3.35 6.94
N GLY A 124 2.91 3.30 7.31
CA GLY A 124 3.88 2.38 6.70
C GLY A 124 5.22 2.37 7.43
N SER A 125 6.08 1.42 7.07
CA SER A 125 7.35 1.16 7.77
C SER A 125 8.48 2.13 7.41
N VAL A 126 8.51 2.63 6.17
CA VAL A 126 9.60 3.48 5.68
C VAL A 126 9.61 4.81 6.43
N GLY A 127 10.80 5.27 6.81
CA GLY A 127 11.02 6.53 7.53
C GLY A 127 11.25 6.34 9.03
N THR A 128 10.87 5.18 9.57
CA THR A 128 10.95 4.86 10.99
C THR A 128 11.84 3.63 11.28
N PRO A 129 12.32 3.46 12.52
CA PRO A 129 13.03 2.25 12.93
C PRO A 129 12.10 1.02 12.98
N ASP A 130 12.70 -0.17 13.05
CA ASP A 130 11.95 -1.43 13.19
C ASP A 130 11.07 -1.39 14.46
N GLY A 131 9.83 -1.86 14.33
CA GLY A 131 8.82 -1.79 15.39
C GLY A 131 8.04 -0.46 15.46
N TRP A 132 8.39 0.53 14.65
CA TRP A 132 7.66 1.81 14.51
C TRP A 132 7.02 1.94 13.14
N SER A 133 6.12 2.91 12.99
CA SER A 133 5.49 3.24 11.71
C SER A 133 5.44 4.75 11.49
N THR A 134 5.69 5.18 10.27
CA THR A 134 5.42 6.54 9.82
C THR A 134 3.91 6.67 9.57
N VAL A 135 3.28 7.67 10.21
CA VAL A 135 1.83 7.90 10.11
C VAL A 135 1.56 9.30 9.55
N PHE A 136 0.65 9.37 8.58
CA PHE A 136 0.08 10.62 8.07
C PHE A 136 -1.40 10.70 8.43
N VAL A 137 -1.80 11.77 9.10
CA VAL A 137 -3.21 12.08 9.39
C VAL A 137 -3.67 13.13 8.38
N ARG A 138 -4.78 12.89 7.67
CA ARG A 138 -5.11 13.67 6.45
C ARG A 138 -6.47 14.36 6.51
N SER A 139 -7.52 13.61 6.84
CA SER A 139 -8.90 14.13 6.81
C SER A 139 -9.35 14.58 8.19
N GLY A 140 -10.38 15.43 8.26
CA GLY A 140 -10.98 15.82 9.55
C GLY A 140 -11.48 14.62 10.38
N LYS A 141 -11.94 13.54 9.72
CA LYS A 141 -12.29 12.29 10.41
C LYS A 141 -11.06 11.58 10.97
N GLY A 142 -9.98 11.52 10.18
CA GLY A 142 -8.71 10.93 10.59
C GLY A 142 -8.12 11.67 11.78
N ASP A 143 -8.16 13.00 11.77
CA ASP A 143 -7.67 13.86 12.84
C ASP A 143 -8.44 13.67 14.15
N ASP A 144 -9.77 13.70 14.10
CA ASP A 144 -10.61 13.45 15.27
C ASP A 144 -10.35 12.07 15.90
N ILE A 145 -10.27 11.02 15.08
CA ILE A 145 -10.00 9.65 15.55
C ILE A 145 -8.58 9.52 16.11
N TRP A 146 -7.59 10.10 15.42
CA TRP A 146 -6.20 10.06 15.87
C TRP A 146 -6.02 10.79 17.20
N ALA A 147 -6.55 12.00 17.33
CA ALA A 147 -6.49 12.78 18.58
C ALA A 147 -7.12 12.02 19.76
N LYS A 148 -8.28 11.39 19.55
CA LYS A 148 -8.93 10.55 20.58
C LYS A 148 -8.08 9.33 20.95
N ALA A 149 -7.44 8.68 19.98
CA ALA A 149 -6.56 7.55 20.24
C ALA A 149 -5.31 7.95 21.05
N ILE A 150 -4.71 9.11 20.75
CA ILE A 150 -3.59 9.66 21.53
C ILE A 150 -4.03 9.99 22.95
N ALA A 151 -5.17 10.68 23.12
CA ALA A 151 -5.69 11.02 24.45
C ALA A 151 -6.03 9.77 25.29
N ALA A 152 -6.44 8.67 24.63
CA ALA A 152 -6.68 7.38 25.27
C ALA A 152 -5.39 6.59 25.60
N GLY A 153 -4.21 7.11 25.26
CA GLY A 153 -2.94 6.43 25.49
C GLY A 153 -2.69 5.22 24.58
N ALA A 154 -3.37 5.14 23.43
CA ALA A 154 -3.28 3.99 22.54
C ALA A 154 -1.97 3.93 21.73
N PHE A 155 -1.25 5.04 21.59
CA PHE A 155 -0.03 5.11 20.81
C PHE A 155 1.06 5.96 21.49
N GLU A 156 2.29 5.48 21.39
CA GLU A 156 3.48 6.30 21.56
C GLU A 156 3.76 7.06 20.26
N THR A 157 4.11 8.34 20.35
CA THR A 157 4.37 9.18 19.17
C THR A 157 5.66 9.96 19.28
N LYS A 158 6.28 10.20 18.13
CA LYS A 158 7.41 11.12 17.98
C LYS A 158 7.21 11.95 16.71
N PRO A 159 7.53 13.25 16.75
CA PRO A 159 7.62 14.07 15.55
C PRO A 159 8.57 13.46 14.51
N ILE A 160 8.14 13.36 13.25
CA ILE A 160 8.89 12.65 12.20
C ILE A 160 10.23 13.34 11.83
N ASP A 161 10.35 14.64 12.08
CA ASP A 161 11.57 15.43 11.93
C ASP A 161 12.69 15.00 12.89
N SER A 162 12.32 14.48 14.06
CA SER A 162 13.24 13.93 15.07
C SER A 162 13.65 12.48 14.81
N VAL A 163 13.08 11.83 13.78
CA VAL A 163 13.32 10.42 13.46
C VAL A 163 14.18 10.28 12.22
N LYS A 164 15.13 9.33 12.24
CA LYS A 164 15.93 8.94 11.07
C LYS A 164 15.52 7.54 10.60
N PRO A 165 15.48 7.28 9.28
CA PRO A 165 15.83 8.18 8.18
C PRO A 165 14.78 9.28 7.88
N GLY A 166 13.60 9.18 8.49
CA GLY A 166 12.60 10.26 8.50
C GLY A 166 11.89 10.46 7.16
N LEU A 167 11.23 11.62 7.06
CA LEU A 167 10.38 11.99 5.92
C LEU A 167 11.15 12.11 4.59
N GLU A 168 12.44 12.40 4.64
CA GLU A 168 13.28 12.56 3.44
C GLU A 168 13.32 11.26 2.62
N LEU A 169 13.55 10.12 3.28
CA LEU A 169 13.56 8.82 2.60
C LEU A 169 12.17 8.45 2.06
N VAL A 170 11.11 8.72 2.82
CA VAL A 170 9.73 8.47 2.39
C VAL A 170 9.43 9.26 1.10
N THR A 171 9.81 10.54 1.09
CA THR A 171 9.61 11.44 -0.06
C THR A 171 10.39 10.97 -1.28
N LYS A 172 11.65 10.57 -1.10
CA LYS A 172 12.47 10.02 -2.18
C LYS A 172 11.82 8.80 -2.83
N LEU A 173 11.42 7.81 -2.02
CA LEU A 173 10.80 6.59 -2.55
C LEU A 173 9.43 6.85 -3.20
N ALA A 174 8.65 7.80 -2.66
CA ALA A 174 7.41 8.24 -3.28
C ALA A 174 7.66 8.82 -4.69
N ASN A 175 8.63 9.72 -4.81
CA ASN A 175 8.99 10.35 -6.08
C ASN A 175 9.55 9.36 -7.09
N ASP A 176 10.39 8.42 -6.64
CA ASP A 176 10.95 7.37 -7.50
C ASP A 176 9.83 6.50 -8.08
N LYS A 177 8.85 6.10 -7.26
CA LYS A 177 7.68 5.34 -7.71
C LYS A 177 6.89 6.11 -8.76
N VAL A 178 6.51 7.36 -8.45
CA VAL A 178 5.68 8.18 -9.34
C VAL A 178 6.40 8.44 -10.65
N THR A 179 7.68 8.82 -10.61
CA THR A 179 8.47 9.11 -11.81
C THR A 179 8.64 7.87 -12.70
N LYS A 180 8.94 6.71 -12.10
CA LYS A 180 9.05 5.43 -12.83
C LYS A 180 7.73 5.08 -13.52
N ASN A 181 6.63 5.14 -12.78
CA ASN A 181 5.32 4.70 -13.26
C ASN A 181 4.67 5.70 -14.23
N GLN A 182 4.97 7.00 -14.09
CA GLN A 182 4.55 8.03 -15.03
C GLN A 182 5.18 7.82 -16.41
N LYS A 183 6.49 7.51 -16.47
CA LYS A 183 7.16 7.15 -17.73
C LYS A 183 6.53 5.93 -18.40
N TYR A 184 6.23 4.90 -17.60
CA TYR A 184 5.52 3.71 -18.12
C TYR A 184 4.11 4.05 -18.62
N LEU A 185 3.41 4.96 -17.95
CA LEU A 185 2.08 5.40 -18.39
C LEU A 185 2.14 6.17 -19.72
N GLU A 186 3.17 7.00 -19.91
CA GLU A 186 3.39 7.76 -21.14
C GLU A 186 3.76 6.84 -22.32
N SER A 187 4.63 5.85 -22.09
CA SER A 187 5.03 4.91 -23.15
C SER A 187 3.85 4.10 -23.70
N ARG A 188 2.79 3.89 -22.91
CA ARG A 188 1.55 3.23 -23.37
C ARG A 188 0.87 3.93 -24.54
N ALA A 189 1.09 5.23 -24.72
CA ALA A 189 0.54 5.99 -25.83
C ALA A 189 1.34 5.82 -27.14
N THR A 190 2.64 5.56 -27.05
CA THR A 190 3.58 5.69 -28.18
C THR A 190 4.33 4.40 -28.53
N GLU A 191 4.60 3.52 -27.57
CA GLU A 191 5.55 2.40 -27.72
C GLU A 191 4.88 1.02 -27.92
N TYR A 192 3.56 0.91 -27.73
CA TYR A 192 2.87 -0.38 -27.71
C TYR A 192 2.10 -0.73 -28.99
N GLY A 193 1.97 0.21 -29.94
CA GLY A 193 1.24 -0.03 -31.18
C GLY A 193 1.64 0.93 -32.29
N VAL A 194 1.58 0.46 -33.54
CA VAL A 194 1.79 1.30 -34.73
C VAL A 194 0.47 2.02 -35.05
N GLY A 195 0.44 3.34 -34.85
CA GLY A 195 -0.77 4.15 -35.05
C GLY A 195 -1.90 3.87 -34.06
N LYS A 196 -1.62 3.19 -32.93
CA LYS A 196 -2.59 2.83 -31.89
C LYS A 196 -1.95 2.92 -30.50
N ALA A 197 -2.74 3.31 -29.51
CA ALA A 197 -2.33 3.46 -28.11
C ALA A 197 -3.07 2.49 -27.18
N LEU A 198 -2.43 2.12 -26.06
CA LEU A 198 -3.13 1.48 -24.95
C LEU A 198 -3.90 2.53 -24.12
N ARG A 199 -5.00 2.13 -23.50
CA ARG A 199 -5.82 3.03 -22.66
C ARG A 199 -5.00 3.56 -21.46
N ASN A 200 -5.20 4.85 -21.18
CA ASN A 200 -4.77 5.53 -19.96
C ASN A 200 -6.01 5.81 -19.09
N PRO A 201 -6.10 5.33 -17.84
CA PRO A 201 -7.26 5.56 -16.98
C PRO A 201 -7.32 6.95 -16.33
N TYR A 202 -6.30 7.79 -16.52
CA TYR A 202 -6.19 9.13 -15.93
C TYR A 202 -6.53 10.27 -16.91
N ILE A 203 -6.96 9.95 -18.13
CA ILE A 203 -7.38 10.89 -19.18
C ILE A 203 -8.84 10.61 -19.53
#